data_AF-A0A349PSJ7-F1
#
_entry.id   AF-A0A349PSJ7-F1
#
_cell.length_a   1.000
_cell.length_b   1.000
_cell.length_c   1.000
_cell.angle_alpha   90.00
_cell.angle_beta   90.00
_cell.angle_gamma   90.00
#
_symmetry.space_group_name_H-M   'P 1'
#
loop_
_entity.id
_entity.type
_entity.pdbx_description
1 polymer ?
#
loop_
_entity_poly.entity_id
_entity_poly.type
_entity_poly.pdbx_seq_one_letter_code
_entity_poly.pdbx_strand_id
1 'polypeptide(L)' 'SYDIFSRLLEDRIIFLGEEVNDATASLIVSQLLFLEAKDPDKDIQLYINSPGG' A
#
# COMPACT_ATOMS: atom_id res chain seq x y z
N SER A 1 10.83 11.61 8.71
CA SER A 1 11.45 10.40 8.15
C SER A 1 10.34 9.55 7.56
N TYR A 2 9.98 9.78 6.30
CA TYR A 2 8.87 9.12 5.56
C TYR A 2 9.38 8.47 4.26
N ASP A 3 10.69 8.54 4.04
CA ASP A 3 11.32 8.24 2.75
C ASP A 3 11.20 6.77 2.36
N ILE A 4 11.23 5.87 3.36
CA ILE A 4 11.25 4.44 3.10
C ILE A 4 9.91 3.92 2.55
N PHE A 5 8.77 4.43 3.03
CA PHE A 5 7.45 4.02 2.52
C PHE A 5 7.21 4.57 1.11
N SER A 6 7.61 5.81 0.85
CA SER A 6 7.58 6.38 -0.50
C SER A 6 8.46 5.57 -1.45
N ARG A 7 9.64 5.14 -0.99
CA ARG A 7 10.55 4.30 -1.78
C ARG A 7 9.97 2.92 -2.08
N LEU A 8 9.36 2.27 -1.08
CA LEU A 8 8.66 1.00 -1.28
C LEU A 8 7.51 1.14 -2.29
N LEU A 9 6.75 2.23 -2.23
CA LEU A 9 5.67 2.50 -3.17
C LEU A 9 6.19 2.70 -4.60
N GLU A 10 7.34 3.35 -4.80
CA GLU A 10 8.00 3.44 -6.11
C GLU A 10 8.33 2.06 -6.68
N ASP A 11 8.77 1.13 -5.82
CA ASP A 11 9.06 -0.26 -6.15
C ASP A 11 7.78 -1.15 -6.18
N ARG A 12 6.58 -0.53 -6.12
CA ARG A 12 5.24 -1.17 -6.15
C ARG A 12 4.97 -2.09 -4.96
N ILE A 13 5.52 -1.74 -3.80
CA ILE A 13 5.34 -2.44 -2.54
C ILE A 13 4.44 -1.61 -1.62
N ILE A 14 3.32 -2.20 -1.21
CA ILE A 14 2.39 -1.65 -0.21
C ILE A 14 2.54 -2.45 1.09
N PHE A 15 2.58 -1.76 2.23
CA PHE A 15 2.67 -2.37 3.55
C PHE A 15 1.50 -1.96 4.44
N LEU A 16 0.74 -2.94 4.93
CA LEU A 16 -0.27 -2.78 5.97
C LEU A 16 0.30 -3.29 7.30
N GLY A 17 0.72 -2.37 8.16
CA GLY A 17 1.35 -2.68 9.46
C GLY A 17 0.51 -2.33 10.69
N GLU A 18 -0.74 -1.89 10.48
CA GLU A 18 -1.62 -1.35 11.52
C GLU A 18 -2.98 -2.07 11.50
N GLU A 19 -3.86 -1.74 12.45
CA GLU A 19 -5.24 -2.22 12.50
C GLU A 19 -6.02 -1.80 11.24
N VAL A 20 -6.93 -2.65 10.79
CA VAL A 20 -7.83 -2.33 9.68
C VAL A 20 -8.96 -1.44 10.18
N ASN A 21 -9.05 -0.22 9.66
CA ASN A 21 -10.13 0.72 9.90
C ASN A 21 -10.38 1.56 8.64
N ASP A 22 -11.37 2.45 8.66
CA ASP A 22 -11.75 3.26 7.50
C ASP A 22 -10.58 4.09 6.93
N ALA A 23 -9.69 4.59 7.79
CA ALA A 23 -8.55 5.40 7.36
C ALA A 23 -7.46 4.54 6.72
N THR A 24 -7.05 3.44 7.36
CA THR A 24 -6.02 2.54 6.82
C THR A 24 -6.51 1.84 5.55
N ALA A 25 -7.78 1.42 5.50
CA ALA A 25 -8.41 0.86 4.30
C ALA A 25 -8.43 1.87 3.14
N SER A 26 -8.85 3.11 3.38
CA SER A 26 -8.87 4.15 2.35
C SER A 26 -7.47 4.44 1.81
N LEU A 27 -6.46 4.44 2.67
CA LEU A 27 -5.07 4.62 2.27
C LEU A 27 -4.59 3.49 1.36
N ILE A 28 -4.80 2.23 1.75
CA ILE A 28 -4.39 1.06 0.95
C ILE A 28 -5.09 1.06 -0.41
N VAL A 29 -6.40 1.33 -0.46
CA VAL A 29 -7.16 1.42 -1.72
C VAL A 29 -6.60 2.52 -2.62
N SER A 30 -6.30 3.71 -2.06
CA SER A 30 -5.71 4.79 -2.85
C SER A 30 -4.35 4.44 -3.45
N GLN A 31 -3.50 3.71 -2.71
CA GLN A 31 -2.20 3.27 -3.17
C GLN A 31 -2.31 2.22 -4.27
N LEU A 32 -3.26 1.27 -4.15
CA LEU A 32 -3.55 0.28 -5.19
C LEU A 32 -3.99 0.96 -6.50
N LEU A 33 -4.95 1.88 -6.43
CA LEU A 33 -5.43 2.62 -7.60
C LEU A 33 -4.33 3.48 -8.24
N PHE A 34 -3.47 4.08 -7.42
CA PHE A 34 -2.33 4.86 -7.90
C PHE A 34 -1.33 3.99 -8.69
N LEU A 35 -0.98 2.81 -8.17
CA LEU A 35 -0.04 1.90 -8.84
C LEU A 35 -0.62 1.27 -10.11
N GLU A 36 -1.90 0.91 -10.08
CA GLU A 36 -2.65 0.38 -11.24
C GLU A 36 -2.70 1.42 -12.37
N ALA A 37 -3.04 2.67 -12.05
CA ALA A 37 -3.09 3.75 -13.04
C ALA A 37 -1.72 4.07 -13.66
N LYS A 38 -0.63 3.82 -12.92
CA LYS A 38 0.73 4.09 -13.39
C LYS A 38 1.25 3.00 -14.34
N ASP A 39 0.95 1.75 -14.07
CA ASP A 39 1.36 0.60 -14.89
C ASP A 39 0.47 -0.61 -14.55
N PRO A 40 -0.62 -0.85 -15.29
CA PRO A 40 -1.61 -1.89 -14.97
C PRO A 40 -1.11 -3.31 -15.26
N ASP A 41 -0.06 -3.46 -16.08
CA ASP A 41 0.50 -4.77 -16.44
C ASP A 41 1.53 -5.28 -15.42
N LYS A 42 1.90 -4.47 -14.43
CA LYS A 42 2.87 -4.84 -13.40
C LYS A 42 2.21 -5.24 -12.09
N ASP A 43 2.72 -6.33 -11.53
CA ASP A 43 2.31 -6.81 -10.22
C ASP A 43 2.49 -5.74 -9.12
N ILE A 44 1.63 -5.82 -8.11
CA ILE A 44 1.69 -5.04 -6.87
C ILE A 44 1.91 -6.03 -5.72
N GLN A 45 2.90 -5.76 -4.87
CA GLN A 45 3.20 -6.60 -3.72
C GLN A 45 2.57 -5.99 -2.46
N LEU A 46 1.61 -6.68 -1.87
CA LEU A 46 0.97 -6.28 -0.62
C LEU A 46 1.49 -7.14 0.55
N TYR A 47 2.22 -6.53 1.46
CA TYR A 47 2.69 -7.17 2.69
C TYR A 47 1.76 -6.80 3.85
N ILE A 48 1.29 -7.82 4.57
CA ILE A 48 0.30 -7.67 5.63
C ILE A 48 0.89 -8.15 6.95
N ASN A 49 0.96 -7.24 7.92
CA ASN A 49 1.24 -7.50 9.32
C ASN A 49 0.24 -6.70 10.16
N SER A 50 -0.99 -7.17 10.21
CA SER A 50 -2.09 -6.50 10.91
C SER A 50 -2.66 -7.43 11.99
N PRO A 51 -3.03 -6.91 13.17
CA PRO A 51 -3.78 -7.67 14.16
C PRO A 51 -5.23 -7.95 13.74
N GLY A 52 -5.66 -7.47 12.57
CA GLY A 52 -7.05 -7.45 12.14
C GLY A 52 -7.70 -6.11 12.45
N GLY A 53 -8.99 -6.14 12.73
CA GLY A 53 -9.87 -4.98 12.88
C GLY A 53 -11.28 -5.35 12.42
#